data_AF-A0A957I8N1-F1
#
_entry.id   AF-A0A957I8N1-F1
#
_cell.length_a   1.000
_cell.length_b   1.000
_cell.length_c   1.000
_cell.angle_alpha   90.00
_cell.angle_beta   90.00
_cell.angle_gamma   90.00
#
_symmetry.space_group_name_H-M   'P 1'
#
loop_
_entity.id
_entity.type
_entity.pdbx_description
1 polymer ?
#
loop_
_entity_poly.entity_id
_entity_poly.type
_entity_poly.pdbx_seq_one_letter_code
_entity_poly.pdbx_strand_id
1 'polypeptide(L)'
;GLTSLTIDDMVRAVIAITTPKTHPGIHALRKGPHTEYFTNSSVEQLIADATLRHEATWPMVQRLIQKYVSLGRGIVIDGWHIRPDWVAQLQLPNVWAGWLMIDPAILEARERKNGDFLAGSADSERMFRNFMGRSLWYNDLIKEQAATHQMNVLFQDGTKSVEALCQHVLADLEKNDHH
;
A
#
# COMPACT_ATOMS: atom_id res chain seq x y z
N GLY A 1 -5.55 -22.86 9.35
CA GLY A 1 -5.04 -21.60 9.91
C GLY A 1 -4.94 -20.59 8.79
N LEU A 2 -5.49 -19.40 8.98
CA LEU A 2 -5.38 -18.31 8.01
C LEU A 2 -3.95 -17.76 8.06
N THR A 3 -3.32 -17.59 6.89
CA THR A 3 -2.01 -16.95 6.81
C THR A 3 -2.20 -15.46 6.54
N SER A 4 -1.47 -14.60 7.24
CA SER A 4 -1.41 -13.17 6.94
C SER A 4 0.04 -12.75 6.73
N LEU A 5 0.25 -11.75 5.87
CA LEU A 5 1.57 -11.24 5.52
C LEU A 5 1.49 -9.78 5.14
N THR A 6 2.50 -8.99 5.53
CA THR A 6 2.68 -7.63 5.02
C THR A 6 3.70 -7.62 3.88
N ILE A 7 3.49 -6.77 2.88
CA ILE A 7 4.47 -6.57 1.80
C ILE A 7 5.77 -6.00 2.36
N ASP A 8 5.72 -5.20 3.42
CA ASP A 8 6.90 -4.65 4.07
C ASP A 8 7.82 -5.74 4.63
N ASP A 9 7.25 -6.81 5.21
CA ASP A 9 8.02 -7.97 5.67
C ASP A 9 8.68 -8.70 4.50
N MET A 10 7.96 -8.88 3.39
CA MET A 10 8.52 -9.47 2.16
C MET A 10 9.68 -8.63 1.62
N VAL A 11 9.47 -7.32 1.51
CA VAL A 11 10.46 -6.37 1.01
C VAL A 11 11.69 -6.35 1.91
N ARG A 12 11.50 -6.39 3.23
CA ARG A 12 12.59 -6.51 4.20
C ARG A 12 13.41 -7.77 3.97
N ALA A 13 12.77 -8.92 3.76
CA ALA A 13 13.46 -10.17 3.47
C ALA A 13 14.24 -10.12 2.15
N VAL A 14 13.66 -9.56 1.08
CA VAL A 14 14.35 -9.43 -0.22
C VAL A 14 15.51 -8.45 -0.14
N ILE A 15 15.36 -7.35 0.59
CA ILE A 15 16.44 -6.37 0.83
C ILE A 15 17.64 -7.03 1.53
N ALA A 16 17.42 -8.01 2.41
CA ALA A 16 18.50 -8.70 3.10
C ALA A 16 19.42 -9.53 2.17
N ILE A 17 18.93 -9.88 0.96
CA ILE A 17 19.66 -10.71 -0.01
C ILE A 17 19.89 -10.01 -1.35
N THR A 18 19.58 -8.71 -1.45
CA THR A 18 19.75 -7.92 -2.67
C THR A 18 20.52 -6.63 -2.38
N THR A 19 20.94 -5.94 -3.43
CA THR A 19 21.68 -4.68 -3.33
C THR A 19 21.06 -3.62 -4.25
N PRO A 20 21.33 -2.32 -4.02
CA PRO A 20 20.91 -1.27 -4.95
C PRO A 20 21.41 -1.49 -6.38
N LYS A 21 22.57 -2.14 -6.57
CA LYS A 21 23.11 -2.46 -7.90
C LYS A 21 22.33 -3.56 -8.61
N THR A 22 21.85 -4.56 -7.88
CA THR A 22 21.18 -5.74 -8.47
C THR A 22 19.68 -5.52 -8.62
N HIS A 23 19.07 -4.82 -7.66
CA HIS A 23 17.62 -4.60 -7.61
C HIS A 23 17.34 -3.13 -7.23
N PRO A 24 17.73 -2.15 -8.07
CA PRO A 24 17.60 -0.73 -7.72
C PRO A 24 16.18 -0.35 -7.31
N GLY A 25 15.18 -0.91 -7.99
CA GLY A 25 13.79 -0.69 -7.64
C GLY A 25 13.43 -1.20 -6.24
N ILE A 26 13.98 -2.34 -5.77
CA ILE A 26 13.84 -2.87 -4.40
C ILE A 26 14.57 -2.02 -3.33
N HIS A 27 15.42 -1.08 -3.74
CA HIS A 27 16.13 -0.17 -2.83
C HIS A 27 15.75 1.31 -3.02
N ALA A 28 14.81 1.63 -3.92
CA ALA A 28 14.42 2.99 -4.30
C ALA A 28 14.10 3.94 -3.12
N LEU A 29 13.50 3.43 -2.03
CA LEU A 29 13.15 4.24 -0.85
C LEU A 29 14.24 4.29 0.23
N ARG A 30 15.38 3.60 0.08
CA ARG A 30 16.47 3.57 1.08
C ARG A 30 17.57 4.56 0.75
N LYS A 31 17.23 5.86 0.76
CA LYS A 31 18.16 6.96 0.43
C LYS A 31 18.75 7.67 1.65
N GLY A 32 18.82 6.99 2.80
CA GLY A 32 19.31 7.54 4.06
C GLY A 32 18.26 7.48 5.18
N PRO A 33 18.41 8.30 6.24
CA PRO A 33 17.38 8.47 7.26
C PRO A 33 16.05 8.86 6.63
N HIS A 34 14.97 8.24 7.10
CA HIS A 34 13.63 8.46 6.54
C HIS A 34 13.21 9.94 6.57
N THR A 35 13.49 10.62 7.69
CA THR A 35 13.18 12.06 7.85
C THR A 35 13.91 12.90 6.82
N GLU A 36 15.23 12.72 6.65
CA GLU A 36 16.03 13.43 5.66
C GLU A 36 15.58 13.14 4.22
N TYR A 37 15.23 11.89 3.91
CA TYR A 37 14.73 11.51 2.59
C TYR A 37 13.46 12.28 2.22
N PHE A 38 12.47 12.31 3.12
CA PHE A 38 11.23 13.06 2.87
C PHE A 38 11.45 14.57 2.89
N THR A 39 12.30 15.08 3.76
CA THR A 39 12.61 16.51 3.81
C THR A 39 13.30 16.98 2.55
N ASN A 40 14.31 16.25 2.07
CA ASN A 40 15.18 16.74 1.00
C ASN A 40 14.68 16.44 -0.41
N SER A 41 13.80 15.45 -0.58
CA SER A 41 13.22 15.11 -1.89
C SER A 41 12.13 16.11 -2.32
N SER A 42 11.89 16.22 -3.62
CA SER A 42 10.65 16.83 -4.13
C SER A 42 9.51 15.81 -4.11
N VAL A 43 8.26 16.27 -4.20
CA VAL A 43 7.10 15.37 -4.29
C VAL A 43 7.19 14.48 -5.53
N GLU A 44 7.63 15.01 -6.65
CA GLU A 44 7.82 14.26 -7.91
C GLU A 44 8.85 13.14 -7.75
N GLN A 45 9.95 13.40 -7.04
CA GLN A 45 10.96 12.39 -6.73
C GLN A 45 10.37 11.29 -5.84
N LEU A 46 9.61 11.66 -4.81
CA LEU A 46 8.95 10.69 -3.93
C LEU A 46 7.92 9.82 -4.68
N ILE A 47 7.18 10.40 -5.62
CA ILE A 47 6.24 9.71 -6.51
C ILE A 47 6.98 8.72 -7.42
N ALA A 48 8.06 9.16 -8.04
CA ALA A 48 8.88 8.33 -8.92
C ALA A 48 9.49 7.14 -8.15
N ASP A 49 10.05 7.38 -6.97
CA ASP A 49 10.64 6.33 -6.15
C ASP A 49 9.59 5.35 -5.63
N ALA A 50 8.40 5.83 -5.23
CA ALA A 50 7.28 4.99 -4.82
C ALA A 50 6.80 4.11 -5.99
N THR A 51 6.68 4.67 -7.18
CA THR A 51 6.30 3.92 -8.39
C THR A 51 7.31 2.83 -8.70
N LEU A 52 8.60 3.18 -8.73
CA LEU A 52 9.68 2.24 -8.99
C LEU A 52 9.73 1.12 -7.93
N ARG A 53 9.51 1.46 -6.65
CA ARG A 53 9.38 0.50 -5.55
C ARG A 53 8.21 -0.46 -5.80
N HIS A 54 7.03 0.05 -6.14
CA HIS A 54 5.84 -0.78 -6.32
C HIS A 54 6.01 -1.74 -7.49
N GLU A 55 6.47 -1.23 -8.65
CA GLU A 55 6.72 -2.02 -9.85
C GLU A 55 7.73 -3.15 -9.59
N ALA A 56 8.81 -2.85 -8.87
CA ALA A 56 9.81 -3.85 -8.51
C ALA A 56 9.27 -4.91 -7.53
N THR A 57 8.30 -4.55 -6.68
CA THR A 57 7.67 -5.50 -5.74
C THR A 57 6.51 -6.28 -6.32
N TRP A 58 5.87 -5.80 -7.38
CA TRP A 58 4.70 -6.47 -7.93
C TRP A 58 4.94 -7.94 -8.32
N PRO A 59 6.04 -8.31 -9.02
CA PRO A 59 6.27 -9.69 -9.41
C PRO A 59 6.28 -10.69 -8.23
N MET A 60 6.83 -10.31 -7.07
CA MET A 60 6.83 -11.22 -5.91
C MET A 60 5.44 -11.36 -5.30
N VAL A 61 4.66 -10.27 -5.25
CA VAL A 61 3.29 -10.27 -4.72
C VAL A 61 2.36 -11.08 -5.64
N GLN A 62 2.44 -10.86 -6.95
CA GLN A 62 1.71 -11.64 -7.95
C GLN A 62 2.00 -13.13 -7.81
N ARG A 63 3.28 -13.53 -7.66
CA ARG A 63 3.66 -14.93 -7.48
C ARG A 63 3.12 -15.53 -6.19
N LEU A 64 3.07 -14.74 -5.11
CA LEU A 64 2.50 -15.17 -3.84
C LEU A 64 1.00 -15.42 -3.97
N ILE A 65 0.26 -14.50 -4.59
CA ILE A 65 -1.18 -14.65 -4.84
C ILE A 65 -1.44 -15.94 -5.65
N GLN A 66 -0.76 -16.09 -6.79
CA GLN A 66 -0.89 -17.27 -7.66
C GLN A 66 -0.58 -18.57 -6.93
N LYS A 67 0.46 -18.59 -6.08
CA LYS A 67 0.81 -19.75 -5.27
C LYS A 67 -0.34 -20.15 -4.34
N TYR A 68 -0.90 -19.22 -3.57
CA TYR A 68 -1.96 -19.54 -2.60
C TYR A 68 -3.26 -19.95 -3.28
N VAL A 69 -3.60 -19.31 -4.42
CA VAL A 69 -4.70 -19.74 -5.29
C VAL A 69 -4.49 -21.19 -5.76
N SER A 70 -3.30 -21.53 -6.28
CA SER A 70 -3.01 -22.89 -6.77
C SER A 70 -3.05 -23.96 -5.67
N LEU A 71 -2.76 -23.58 -4.42
CA LEU A 71 -2.79 -24.47 -3.27
C LEU A 71 -4.20 -24.63 -2.68
N GLY A 72 -5.18 -23.86 -3.16
CA GLY A 72 -6.51 -23.80 -2.56
C GLY A 72 -6.47 -23.35 -1.10
N ARG A 73 -5.54 -22.45 -0.75
CA ARG A 73 -5.34 -21.96 0.63
C ARG A 73 -5.55 -20.46 0.71
N GLY A 74 -6.24 -20.02 1.77
CA GLY A 74 -6.45 -18.60 2.05
C GLY A 74 -5.20 -17.89 2.58
N ILE A 75 -4.97 -16.67 2.09
CA ILE A 75 -3.98 -15.72 2.61
C ILE A 75 -4.58 -14.31 2.62
N VAL A 76 -4.25 -13.52 3.63
CA VAL A 76 -4.45 -12.07 3.66
C VAL A 76 -3.12 -11.39 3.39
N ILE A 77 -3.05 -10.57 2.35
CA ILE A 77 -1.86 -9.79 1.99
C ILE A 77 -2.19 -8.32 2.21
N ASP A 78 -1.45 -7.67 3.09
CA ASP A 78 -1.59 -6.24 3.39
C ASP A 78 -0.37 -5.46 2.89
N GLY A 79 -0.60 -4.26 2.38
CA GLY A 79 0.46 -3.35 2.02
C GLY A 79 0.09 -2.38 0.90
N TRP A 80 0.58 -1.16 1.03
CA TRP A 80 0.30 -0.06 0.10
C TRP A 80 0.92 -0.25 -1.29
N HIS A 81 1.68 -1.31 -1.58
CA HIS A 81 2.32 -1.51 -2.89
C HIS A 81 1.38 -2.12 -3.95
N ILE A 82 0.18 -2.58 -3.59
CA ILE A 82 -0.74 -3.23 -4.52
C ILE A 82 -1.66 -2.20 -5.19
N ARG A 83 -1.69 -2.23 -6.52
CA ARG A 83 -2.52 -1.34 -7.35
C ARG A 83 -3.74 -2.08 -7.91
N PRO A 84 -4.92 -1.41 -8.02
CA PRO A 84 -6.12 -2.00 -8.62
C PRO A 84 -5.88 -2.54 -10.03
N ASP A 85 -5.24 -1.77 -10.91
CA ASP A 85 -4.95 -2.19 -12.29
C ASP A 85 -4.19 -3.51 -12.37
N TRP A 86 -3.25 -3.72 -11.44
CA TRP A 86 -2.43 -4.92 -11.40
C TRP A 86 -3.22 -6.14 -10.94
N VAL A 87 -4.07 -5.97 -9.92
CA VAL A 87 -4.97 -7.04 -9.46
C VAL A 87 -6.01 -7.37 -10.54
N ALA A 88 -6.53 -6.36 -11.25
CA ALA A 88 -7.53 -6.54 -12.31
C ALA A 88 -7.01 -7.44 -13.43
N GLN A 89 -5.72 -7.29 -13.77
CA GLN A 89 -5.04 -8.09 -14.79
C GLN A 89 -4.82 -9.55 -14.38
N LEU A 90 -4.92 -9.90 -13.09
CA LEU A 90 -4.75 -11.29 -12.66
C LEU A 90 -5.90 -12.19 -13.11
N GLN A 91 -7.12 -11.64 -13.23
CA GLN A 91 -8.33 -12.37 -13.63
C GLN A 91 -8.56 -13.66 -12.82
N LEU A 92 -8.33 -13.59 -11.50
CA LEU A 92 -8.47 -14.73 -10.59
C LEU A 92 -9.84 -14.66 -9.88
N PRO A 93 -10.75 -15.62 -10.11
CA PRO A 93 -12.12 -15.54 -9.60
C PRO A 93 -12.22 -15.70 -8.07
N ASN A 94 -11.23 -16.31 -7.44
CA ASN A 94 -11.18 -16.57 -6.00
C ASN A 94 -10.28 -15.59 -5.24
N VAL A 95 -10.07 -14.38 -5.78
CA VAL A 95 -9.31 -13.31 -5.14
C VAL A 95 -10.23 -12.14 -4.87
N TRP A 96 -10.47 -11.87 -3.59
CA TRP A 96 -11.06 -10.61 -3.15
C TRP A 96 -9.94 -9.59 -2.94
N ALA A 97 -10.16 -8.36 -3.42
CA ALA A 97 -9.26 -7.23 -3.19
C ALA A 97 -10.08 -5.99 -2.85
N GLY A 98 -9.54 -5.15 -1.96
CA GLY A 98 -10.14 -3.88 -1.59
C GLY A 98 -9.11 -2.90 -1.07
N TRP A 99 -9.39 -1.61 -1.24
CA TRP A 99 -8.48 -0.53 -0.87
C TRP A 99 -9.11 0.35 0.20
N LEU A 100 -8.39 0.53 1.32
CA LEU A 100 -8.76 1.48 2.36
C LEU A 100 -8.45 2.89 1.88
N MET A 101 -9.47 3.72 1.73
CA MET A 101 -9.34 5.11 1.29
C MET A 101 -9.73 6.03 2.43
N ILE A 102 -8.77 6.81 2.91
CA ILE A 102 -8.99 7.75 3.99
C ILE A 102 -9.29 9.14 3.45
N ASP A 103 -10.23 9.83 4.10
CA ASP A 103 -10.48 11.25 3.83
C ASP A 103 -9.19 12.08 4.02
N PRO A 104 -8.82 12.97 3.08
CA PRO A 104 -7.60 13.76 3.16
C PRO A 104 -7.44 14.56 4.46
N ALA A 105 -8.51 15.18 4.97
CA ALA A 105 -8.44 15.97 6.19
C ALA A 105 -8.23 15.09 7.42
N ILE A 106 -8.80 13.88 7.41
CA ILE A 106 -8.63 12.90 8.49
C ILE A 106 -7.22 12.31 8.45
N LEU A 107 -6.68 12.01 7.27
CA LEU A 107 -5.29 11.60 7.11
C LEU A 107 -4.35 12.67 7.66
N GLU A 108 -4.51 13.92 7.22
CA GLU A 108 -3.70 15.03 7.71
C GLU A 108 -3.75 15.14 9.25
N ALA A 109 -4.96 15.13 9.82
CA ALA A 109 -5.15 15.25 11.26
C ALA A 109 -4.53 14.08 12.05
N ARG A 110 -4.55 12.86 11.51
CA ARG A 110 -3.91 11.68 12.13
C ARG A 110 -2.39 11.80 12.07
N GLU A 111 -1.84 12.17 10.93
CA GLU A 111 -0.39 12.24 10.73
C GLU A 111 0.24 13.41 11.51
N ARG A 112 -0.47 14.53 11.68
CA ARG A 112 -0.03 15.62 12.57
C ARG A 112 0.04 15.20 14.05
N LYS A 113 -0.77 14.23 14.46
CA LYS A 113 -0.73 13.67 15.84
C LYS A 113 0.36 12.59 16.00
N ASN A 114 0.90 12.10 14.90
CA ASN A 114 1.96 11.09 14.89
C ASN A 114 3.32 11.76 15.15
N GLY A 115 3.53 12.24 16.39
CA GLY A 115 4.69 13.04 16.77
C GLY A 115 6.05 12.38 16.49
N ASP A 116 6.11 11.05 16.59
CA ASP A 116 7.33 10.28 16.34
C ASP A 116 7.73 10.25 14.86
N PHE A 117 6.76 10.35 13.95
CA PHE A 117 7.03 10.35 12.50
C PHE A 117 7.73 11.63 12.04
N LEU A 118 7.39 12.76 12.65
CA LEU A 118 7.97 14.07 12.33
C LEU A 118 9.19 14.41 13.19
N ALA A 119 9.41 13.67 14.28
CA ALA A 119 10.54 13.85 15.16
C ALA A 119 11.86 13.53 14.43
N GLY A 120 12.84 14.42 14.57
CA GLY A 120 14.18 14.22 13.99
C GLY A 120 14.34 14.72 12.55
N SER A 121 13.35 15.39 11.97
CA SER A 121 13.58 16.19 10.76
C SER A 121 14.20 17.56 11.10
N ALA A 122 15.13 18.02 10.27
CA ALA A 122 15.64 19.39 10.33
C ALA A 122 14.59 20.44 9.91
N ASP A 123 13.56 20.03 9.16
CA ASP A 123 12.41 20.84 8.76
C ASP A 123 11.18 19.93 8.70
N SER A 124 10.46 19.85 9.82
CA SER A 124 9.32 18.95 9.99
C SER A 124 8.12 19.34 9.13
N GLU A 125 7.90 20.63 8.87
CA GLU A 125 6.77 21.09 8.06
C GLU A 125 7.01 20.81 6.57
N ARG A 126 8.25 21.00 6.07
CA ARG A 126 8.60 20.58 4.71
C ARG A 126 8.48 19.06 4.55
N MET A 127 8.99 18.30 5.51
CA MET A 127 8.84 16.84 5.53
C MET A 127 7.38 16.42 5.45
N PHE A 128 6.54 17.02 6.30
CA PHE A 128 5.11 16.74 6.35
C PHE A 128 4.42 17.04 5.02
N ARG A 129 4.67 18.23 4.45
CA ARG A 129 4.12 18.62 3.15
C ARG A 129 4.51 17.66 2.04
N ASN A 130 5.78 17.25 2.00
CA ASN A 130 6.28 16.31 1.01
C ASN A 130 5.66 14.91 1.16
N PHE A 131 5.58 14.42 2.41
CA PHE A 131 4.91 13.17 2.72
C PHE A 131 3.43 13.20 2.29
N MET A 132 2.69 14.25 2.69
CA MET A 132 1.28 14.42 2.34
C MET A 132 1.09 14.53 0.83
N GLY A 133 1.94 15.30 0.13
CA GLY A 133 1.88 15.42 -1.34
C GLY A 133 2.00 14.06 -2.03
N ARG A 134 2.95 13.22 -1.61
CA ARG A 134 3.08 11.85 -2.15
C ARG A 134 1.89 10.97 -1.77
N SER A 135 1.45 11.01 -0.51
CA SER A 135 0.36 10.16 -0.03
C SER A 135 -0.98 10.49 -0.69
N LEU A 136 -1.29 11.78 -0.89
CA LEU A 136 -2.51 12.22 -1.57
C LEU A 136 -2.49 11.87 -3.05
N TRP A 137 -1.36 12.05 -3.74
CA TRP A 137 -1.18 11.54 -5.10
C TRP A 137 -1.48 10.04 -5.19
N TYR A 138 -0.98 9.25 -4.24
CA TYR A 138 -1.20 7.82 -4.26
C TYR A 138 -2.66 7.45 -4.01
N ASN A 139 -3.33 8.15 -3.09
CA ASN A 139 -4.76 8.01 -2.86
C ASN A 139 -5.57 8.29 -4.14
N ASP A 140 -5.26 9.37 -4.85
CA ASP A 140 -5.95 9.71 -6.11
C ASP A 140 -5.73 8.63 -7.18
N LEU A 141 -4.50 8.15 -7.33
CA LEU A 141 -4.17 7.04 -8.24
C LEU A 141 -4.99 5.79 -7.93
N ILE A 142 -5.01 5.35 -6.66
CA ILE A 142 -5.75 4.16 -6.24
C ILE A 142 -7.25 4.33 -6.46
N LYS A 143 -7.80 5.51 -6.16
CA LYS A 143 -9.21 5.83 -6.37
C LYS A 143 -9.59 5.76 -7.85
N GLU A 144 -8.78 6.36 -8.72
CA GLU A 144 -9.01 6.35 -10.18
C GLU A 144 -8.95 4.93 -10.75
N GLN A 145 -7.92 4.17 -10.38
CA GLN A 145 -7.74 2.78 -10.84
C GLN A 145 -8.85 1.85 -10.33
N ALA A 146 -9.21 1.97 -9.05
CA ALA A 146 -10.30 1.17 -8.49
C ALA A 146 -11.65 1.50 -9.15
N ALA A 147 -11.93 2.77 -9.43
CA ALA A 147 -13.14 3.19 -10.13
C ALA A 147 -13.19 2.62 -11.57
N THR A 148 -12.06 2.68 -12.29
CA THR A 148 -11.91 2.12 -13.65
C THR A 148 -12.26 0.64 -13.70
N HIS A 149 -11.84 -0.11 -12.67
CA HIS A 149 -12.05 -1.56 -12.59
C HIS A 149 -13.24 -1.98 -11.74
N GLN A 150 -14.07 -1.03 -11.28
CA GLN A 150 -15.23 -1.28 -10.40
C GLN A 150 -14.87 -2.11 -9.15
N MET A 151 -13.70 -1.84 -8.58
CA MET A 151 -13.16 -2.57 -7.45
C MET A 151 -13.59 -2.00 -6.10
N ASN A 152 -13.46 -2.82 -5.06
CA ASN A 152 -13.91 -2.47 -3.72
C ASN A 152 -13.08 -1.32 -3.14
N VAL A 153 -13.74 -0.24 -2.72
CA VAL A 153 -13.14 0.88 -2.00
C VAL A 153 -13.80 1.00 -0.64
N LEU A 154 -13.00 0.85 0.41
CA LEU A 154 -13.41 0.95 1.79
C LEU A 154 -13.08 2.35 2.31
N PHE A 155 -14.02 3.27 2.14
CA PHE A 155 -13.82 4.67 2.54
C PHE A 155 -13.86 4.85 4.07
N GLN A 156 -12.96 5.67 4.61
CA GLN A 156 -12.80 5.98 6.03
C GLN A 156 -12.71 7.50 6.23
N ASP A 157 -13.71 8.07 6.90
CA ASP A 157 -13.83 9.49 7.26
C ASP A 157 -13.56 9.75 8.76
N GLY A 158 -13.04 8.74 9.47
CA GLY A 158 -12.79 8.78 10.90
C GLY A 158 -13.99 8.37 11.75
N THR A 159 -15.17 8.12 11.16
CA THR A 159 -16.38 7.71 11.88
C THR A 159 -16.58 6.20 11.93
N LYS A 160 -16.01 5.46 10.96
CA LYS A 160 -16.18 4.01 10.87
C LYS A 160 -15.23 3.29 11.83
N SER A 161 -15.78 2.39 12.65
CA SER A 161 -14.99 1.49 13.48
C SER A 161 -14.27 0.45 12.61
N VAL A 162 -13.19 -0.12 13.16
CA VAL A 162 -12.50 -1.27 12.53
C VAL A 162 -13.47 -2.44 12.35
N GLU A 163 -14.29 -2.73 13.36
CA GLU A 163 -15.29 -3.80 13.33
C GLU A 163 -16.26 -3.65 12.15
N ALA A 164 -16.76 -2.43 11.91
CA ALA A 164 -17.67 -2.16 10.80
C ALA A 164 -17.01 -2.38 9.43
N LEU A 165 -15.71 -2.03 9.31
CA LEU A 165 -14.94 -2.30 8.09
C LEU A 165 -14.71 -3.80 7.89
N CYS A 166 -14.39 -4.54 8.96
CA CYS A 166 -14.24 -5.99 8.89
C CYS A 166 -15.55 -6.68 8.50
N GLN A 167 -16.68 -6.26 9.07
CA GLN A 167 -18.00 -6.79 8.73
C GLN A 167 -18.37 -6.54 7.26
N HIS A 168 -18.02 -5.37 6.71
CA HIS A 168 -18.20 -5.09 5.29
C HIS A 168 -17.43 -6.08 4.42
N VAL A 169 -16.15 -6.32 4.73
CA VAL A 169 -15.30 -7.24 3.97
C VAL A 169 -15.83 -8.68 4.06
N LEU A 170 -16.22 -9.13 5.25
CA LEU A 170 -16.77 -10.48 5.44
C LEU A 170 -18.08 -10.67 4.67
N ALA A 171 -18.99 -9.70 4.70
CA ALA A 171 -20.24 -9.76 3.95
C ALA A 171 -20.02 -9.81 2.43
N ASP A 172 -18.93 -9.22 1.90
CA ASP A 172 -18.59 -9.32 0.49
C ASP A 172 -17.93 -10.65 0.12
N LEU A 173 -17.11 -11.22 1.01
CA LEU A 173 -16.54 -12.55 0.84
C LEU A 173 -17.63 -13.64 0.79
N GLU A 174 -18.64 -13.56 1.66
CA GLU A 174 -19.77 -14.49 1.66
C GLU A 174 -20.55 -14.49 0.35
N LYS A 175 -20.72 -13.32 -0.29
CA LYS A 175 -21.37 -13.22 -1.62
C LYS A 175 -20.55 -13.92 -2.71
N ASN A 176 -19.23 -13.86 -2.62
CA ASN A 176 -18.33 -14.46 -3.61
C ASN A 176 -18.21 -15.98 -3.48
N ASP A 177 -18.45 -16.55 -2.29
CA ASP A 177 -18.45 -18.02 -2.08
C ASP A 177 -19.69 -18.71 -2.69
N HIS A 178 -20.68 -17.96 -3.14
CA HIS A 178 -21.92 -18.47 -3.74
C HIS A 178 -21.93 -18.46 -5.28
N HIS A 179 -20.78 -18.26 -5.93
CA HIS A 179 -20.59 -18.27 -7.40
C HIS A 179 -19.50 -19.27 -7.80
#